data_AF-A0A1Y6MFQ7-F1
#
_entry.id   AF-A0A1Y6MFQ7-F1
#
_cell.length_a   1.000
_cell.length_b   1.000
_cell.length_c   1.000
_cell.angle_alpha   90.00
_cell.angle_beta   90.00
_cell.angle_gamma   90.00
#
_symmetry.space_group_name_H-M   'P 1'
#
loop_
_entity.id
_entity.type
_entity.pdbx_description
1 polymer ?
#
loop_
_entity_poly.entity_id
_entity_poly.type
_entity_poly.pdbx_seq_one_letter_code
_entity_poly.pdbx_strand_id
1 'polypeptide(L)' 'MKMYAYRDLSPLDDDWQGWRISKGKLITPDGWPLTPNRIIMGNALIEIGAADELRFQREVLRTARMLKKLK' A
#
# COMPACT_ATOMS: atom_id res chain seq x y z
N MET A 1 15.13 -1.81 7.21
CA MET A 1 14.87 -3.25 6.92
C MET A 1 16.20 -3.96 6.79
N LYS A 2 16.43 -5.01 7.57
CA LYS A 2 17.65 -5.82 7.42
C LYS A 2 17.50 -6.86 6.31
N MET A 3 18.28 -6.70 5.25
CA MET A 3 18.39 -7.65 4.15
C MET A 3 19.22 -8.87 4.55
N TYR A 4 19.06 -9.97 3.82
CA TYR A 4 19.88 -11.18 4.00
C TYR A 4 21.39 -10.91 3.86
N ALA A 5 21.77 -9.94 3.02
CA ALA A 5 23.15 -9.49 2.84
C ALA A 5 23.67 -8.53 3.95
N TYR A 6 23.00 -8.49 5.12
CA TYR A 6 23.32 -7.60 6.26
C TYR A 6 23.30 -6.09 5.96
N ARG A 7 22.77 -5.69 4.80
CA ARG A 7 22.52 -4.30 4.46
C ARG A 7 21.22 -3.85 5.08
N ASP A 8 21.21 -2.63 5.61
CA ASP A 8 20.03 -2.03 6.21
C ASP A 8 19.44 -0.97 5.27
N LEU A 9 18.14 -1.06 5.03
CA LEU A 9 17.39 -0.01 4.32
C LEU A 9 16.87 1.10 5.23
N SER A 10 16.89 0.90 6.56
CA SER A 10 16.38 1.92 7.51
C SER A 10 17.08 3.28 7.39
N PRO A 11 18.39 3.36 7.05
CA PRO A 11 19.03 4.66 6.81
C PRO A 11 18.59 5.37 5.52
N LEU A 12 17.90 4.67 4.60
CA LEU A 12 17.44 5.23 3.34
C LEU A 12 15.99 5.73 3.43
N ASP A 13 15.19 5.14 4.31
CA ASP A 13 13.77 5.44 4.50
C ASP A 13 13.27 4.83 5.83
N ASP A 14 12.60 5.65 6.64
CA ASP A 14 12.10 5.33 7.97
C ASP A 14 10.99 4.27 7.94
N ASP A 15 10.25 4.13 6.83
CA ASP A 15 9.18 3.15 6.68
C ASP A 15 9.69 1.70 6.83
N TRP A 16 10.98 1.50 6.60
CA TRP A 16 11.64 0.20 6.75
C TRP A 16 12.18 -0.07 8.15
N GLN A 17 12.07 0.86 9.10
CA GLN A 17 12.58 0.69 10.45
C GLN A 17 11.87 -0.49 11.15
N GLY A 18 12.63 -1.37 11.80
CA GLY A 18 12.09 -2.55 12.50
C GLY A 18 11.72 -3.74 11.60
N TRP A 19 11.57 -3.53 10.30
CA TRP A 19 11.31 -4.61 9.34
C TRP A 19 12.53 -5.52 9.14
N ARG A 20 12.33 -6.83 8.94
CA ARG A 20 13.42 -7.78 8.69
C ARG A 20 13.00 -8.97 7.85
N ILE A 21 13.94 -9.54 7.09
CA ILE A 21 13.74 -10.83 6.40
C ILE A 21 14.21 -11.96 7.33
N SER A 22 13.36 -12.97 7.54
CA SER A 22 13.71 -14.14 8.34
C SER A 22 13.04 -15.41 7.80
N LYS A 23 13.83 -16.47 7.58
CA LYS A 23 13.36 -17.79 7.11
C LYS A 23 12.40 -17.68 5.91
N GLY A 24 12.73 -16.84 4.92
CA GLY A 24 11.93 -16.64 3.70
C GLY A 24 10.65 -15.83 3.89
N LYS A 25 10.46 -15.16 5.03
CA LYS A 25 9.30 -14.31 5.33
C LYS A 25 9.74 -12.88 5.63
N LEU A 26 8.87 -11.92 5.31
CA LEU A 26 9.02 -10.55 5.76
C LEU A 26 8.40 -10.45 7.15
N ILE A 27 9.13 -9.92 8.12
CA ILE A 27 8.68 -9.76 9.49
C ILE A 27 8.43 -8.28 9.76
N THR A 28 7.24 -7.97 10.26
CA THR A 28 6.86 -6.60 10.65
C THR A 28 7.63 -6.14 11.89
N PRO A 29 7.63 -4.83 12.21
CA PRO A 29 8.24 -4.31 13.44
C PRO A 29 7.69 -5.00 14.71
N ASP A 30 6.41 -5.34 14.72
CA ASP A 30 5.73 -6.06 15.81
C ASP A 30 6.03 -7.57 15.84
N GLY A 31 6.87 -8.06 14.93
CA GLY A 31 7.29 -9.47 14.89
C GLY A 31 6.39 -10.40 14.09
N TRP A 32 5.37 -9.89 13.39
CA TRP A 32 4.43 -10.72 12.64
C TRP A 32 5.01 -11.15 11.29
N PRO A 33 4.83 -12.42 10.89
CA PRO A 33 5.24 -12.87 9.57
C PRO A 33 4.21 -12.49 8.50
N LEU A 34 4.69 -11.81 7.47
CA LEU A 34 4.00 -11.60 6.20
C LEU A 34 4.54 -12.60 5.16
N THR A 35 3.61 -13.39 4.64
CA THR A 35 3.85 -14.27 3.48
C THR A 35 3.44 -13.53 2.20
N PRO A 36 3.94 -13.94 1.02
CA PRO A 36 3.51 -13.36 -0.25
C PRO A 36 1.98 -13.30 -0.39
N ASN A 37 1.27 -14.38 -0.04
CA ASN A 37 -0.19 -14.42 -0.09
C ASN A 37 -0.86 -13.39 0.85
N ARG A 38 -0.30 -13.16 2.04
CA ARG A 38 -0.81 -12.13 2.96
C ARG A 38 -0.59 -10.72 2.42
N ILE A 39 0.55 -10.48 1.78
CA ILE A 39 0.87 -9.18 1.15
C ILE A 39 -0.10 -8.91 0.00
N ILE A 40 -0.29 -9.89 -0.89
CA ILE A 40 -1.22 -9.78 -2.02
C ILE A 40 -2.66 -9.55 -1.52
N MET A 41 -3.10 -10.32 -0.52
CA MET A 41 -4.43 -10.16 0.06
C MET A 41 -4.62 -8.77 0.67
N GLY A 42 -3.63 -8.27 1.43
CA GLY A 42 -3.67 -6.93 2.00
C GLY A 42 -3.80 -5.84 0.94
N ASN A 43 -3.03 -5.93 -0.14
CA ASN A 43 -3.14 -4.97 -1.26
C ASN A 43 -4.51 -5.03 -1.93
N ALA A 44 -5.03 -6.23 -2.20
CA ALA A 44 -6.35 -6.40 -2.80
C ALA A 44 -7.47 -5.80 -1.94
N LEU A 45 -7.42 -5.95 -0.62
CA LEU A 45 -8.40 -5.36 0.29
C LEU A 45 -8.37 -3.82 0.26
N ILE A 46 -7.17 -3.22 0.18
CA ILE A 46 -7.02 -1.77 0.04
C ILE A 46 -7.64 -1.28 -1.29
N GLU A 47 -7.35 -1.99 -2.39
CA GLU A 47 -7.91 -1.65 -3.71
C GLU A 47 -9.44 -1.78 -3.75
N ILE A 48 -9.99 -2.83 -3.14
CA ILE A 48 -11.45 -3.01 -3.01
C ILE A 48 -12.05 -1.85 -2.22
N GLY A 49 -11.44 -1.47 -1.09
CA GLY A 49 -11.89 -0.32 -0.29
C GLY A 49 -11.81 1.02 -1.03
N ALA A 50 -10.87 1.18 -1.96
CA ALA A 50 -10.72 2.38 -2.77
C ALA A 50 -11.67 2.45 -3.98
N ALA A 51 -12.41 1.38 -4.28
CA ALA A 51 -13.28 1.33 -5.46
C ALA A 51 -14.42 2.36 -5.41
N ASP A 52 -14.99 2.59 -4.21
CA ASP A 52 -16.07 3.56 -4.01
C ASP A 52 -15.57 5.01 -4.17
N GLU A 53 -14.35 5.30 -3.71
CA GLU A 53 -13.70 6.61 -3.90
C GLU A 53 -13.50 6.92 -5.39
N LEU A 54 -13.01 5.95 -6.17
CA LEU A 54 -12.87 6.10 -7.63
C LEU A 54 -14.21 6.32 -8.34
N ARG A 55 -15.29 5.72 -7.83
CA ARG A 55 -16.64 5.96 -8.35
C ARG A 55 -17.08 7.38 -8.04
N PHE A 56 -16.91 7.83 -6.80
CA PHE A 56 -17.30 9.17 -6.36
C PHE A 56 -16.56 10.26 -7.15
N GLN A 57 -15.23 10.11 -7.32
CA GLN A 57 -14.44 11.03 -8.14
C GLN A 57 -14.93 11.12 -9.59
N ARG A 58 -15.36 9.99 -10.19
CA ARG A 58 -15.96 9.99 -11.54
C ARG A 58 -17.26 10.78 -11.58
N GLU A 59 -18.11 10.63 -10.58
CA GLU A 59 -19.38 11.37 -10.47
C GLU A 59 -19.13 12.88 -10.32
N VAL A 60 -18.18 13.28 -9.47
CA VAL A 60 -17.75 14.68 -9.30
C VAL A 60 -17.25 15.28 -10.63
N LEU A 61 -16.34 14.58 -11.32
CA LEU A 61 -15.82 15.03 -12.61
C LEU A 61 -16.91 15.13 -13.69
N ARG A 62 -17.85 14.18 -13.72
CA ARG A 62 -18.98 14.21 -14.65
C ARG A 62 -19.83 15.45 -14.42
N THR A 63 -20.19 15.73 -13.16
CA THR A 63 -20.98 16.91 -12.79
C THR A 63 -20.26 18.21 -13.15
N ALA A 64 -18.97 18.33 -12.82
CA ALA A 64 -18.16 19.50 -13.17
C ALA A 64 -18.12 19.76 -14.69
N ARG A 65 -18.00 18.70 -15.51
CA ARG A 65 -18.06 18.81 -16.98
C ARG A 65 -19.43 19.25 -17.48
N MET A 66 -20.52 18.79 -16.85
CA MET A 66 -21.88 19.22 -17.19
C MET A 66 -22.07 20.70 -16.88
N LEU A 67 -21.65 21.15 -15.69
CA LEU A 67 -21.72 22.56 -15.30
C LEU A 67 -20.92 23.46 -16.25
N LYS A 68 -19.73 23.02 -16.68
CA LYS A 68 -18.91 23.75 -17.66
C LYS A 68 -19.63 23.94 -19.00
N LYS A 69 -20.51 23.02 -19.42
CA LYS A 69 -21.28 23.14 -20.67
C LYS A 69 -22.47 24.11 -20.57
N LEU A 70 -22.90 24.44 -19.36
CA LEU A 70 -24.01 25.38 -19.10
C LEU A 70 -23.53 26.84 -18.97
N LYS A 71 -22.21 27.05 -18.92
CA LYS A 71 -21.53 28.35 -18.95
C LYS A 71 -20.90 28.55 -20.32
#